data_AF-A0A7W5VBM7-F1
#
_entry.id   AF-A0A7W5VBM7-F1
#
_cell.length_a   1.000
_cell.length_b   1.000
_cell.length_c   1.000
_cell.angle_alpha   90.00
_cell.angle_beta   90.00
_cell.angle_gamma   90.00
#
_symmetry.space_group_name_H-M   'P 1'
#
loop_
_entity.id
_entity.type
_entity.pdbx_description
1 polymer ?
#
loop_
_entity_poly.entity_id
_entity_poly.type
_entity_poly.pdbx_seq_one_letter_code
_entity_poly.pdbx_strand_id
1 'polypeptide(L)' 'MVGHITDAPGEVVLKGETPIRATAAQWAEVIAHLAGDVGFDSFVYWPESADAAQLTAWAREVVPAARDLLGKG' A
#
# COMPACT_ATOMS: atom_id res chain seq x y z
N MET A 1 5.91 -2.33 -5.95
CA MET A 1 5.81 -2.86 -4.59
C MET A 1 5.08 -4.19 -4.64
N VAL A 2 5.71 -5.24 -4.12
CA VAL A 2 5.12 -6.59 -4.06
C VAL A 2 4.44 -6.77 -2.72
N GLY A 3 3.24 -7.36 -2.68
CA GLY A 3 2.65 -7.70 -1.39
C GLY A 3 1.20 -8.14 -1.41
N HIS A 4 0.66 -8.28 -0.21
CA HIS A 4 -0.67 -8.78 0.09
C HIS A 4 -1.36 -7.86 1.10
N ILE A 5 -2.60 -7.50 0.80
CA ILE A 5 -3.47 -6.73 1.69
C ILE A 5 -4.10 -7.71 2.67
N THR A 6 -3.89 -7.49 3.97
CA THR A 6 -4.37 -8.34 5.06
C THR A 6 -5.55 -7.69 5.78
N ASP A 7 -6.38 -8.52 6.44
CA ASP A 7 -7.53 -8.02 7.23
C ASP A 7 -7.13 -7.46 8.59
N ALA A 8 -6.01 -7.93 9.14
CA ALA A 8 -5.49 -7.54 10.45
C ALA A 8 -4.13 -6.85 10.32
N PRO A 9 -3.86 -5.84 11.17
CA PRO A 9 -2.59 -5.13 11.16
C PRO A 9 -1.44 -6.06 11.54
N GLY A 10 -0.33 -5.86 10.85
CA GLY A 10 0.93 -6.57 11.09
C GLY A 10 2.12 -5.61 11.08
N GLU A 11 3.31 -6.15 11.28
CA GLU A 11 4.54 -5.38 11.11
C GLU A 11 4.77 -5.05 9.64
N VAL A 12 4.97 -3.76 9.34
CA VAL A 12 5.29 -3.30 7.98
C VAL A 12 6.81 -3.32 7.80
N VAL A 13 7.29 -4.28 7.01
CA VAL A 13 8.72 -4.42 6.71
C VAL A 13 8.99 -4.03 5.26
N LEU A 14 9.66 -2.90 5.04
CA LEU A 14 10.10 -2.45 3.72
C LEU A 14 11.58 -2.82 3.50
N LYS A 15 11.87 -4.11 3.29
CA LYS A 15 13.26 -4.59 3.18
C LYS A 15 13.48 -5.53 2.00
N GLY A 16 14.29 -5.08 1.05
CA GLY A 16 14.71 -5.86 -0.11
C GLY A 16 13.52 -6.36 -0.91
N GLU A 17 13.47 -7.66 -1.17
CA GLU A 17 12.41 -8.32 -1.94
C GLU A 17 11.27 -8.87 -1.06
N THR A 18 11.29 -8.59 0.24
CA THR A 18 10.27 -9.08 1.17
C THR A 18 8.90 -8.50 0.81
N PRO A 19 7.88 -9.34 0.51
CA PRO A 19 6.55 -8.85 0.22
C PRO A 19 5.95 -8.12 1.41
N ILE A 20 5.29 -7.00 1.14
CA ILE A 20 4.60 -6.20 2.16
C ILE A 20 3.28 -6.90 2.50
N ARG A 21 3.08 -7.27 3.76
CA ARG A 21 1.86 -7.90 4.26
C ARG A 21 1.24 -7.00 5.31
N ALA A 22 0.25 -6.22 4.90
CA ALA A 22 -0.28 -5.14 5.71
C ALA A 22 -1.73 -4.84 5.36
N THR A 23 -2.44 -4.20 6.28
CA THR A 23 -3.82 -3.74 6.02
C THR A 23 -3.85 -2.64 4.97
N ALA A 24 -5.02 -2.38 4.39
CA ALA A 24 -5.18 -1.30 3.41
C ALA A 24 -4.77 0.08 3.98
N ALA A 25 -5.08 0.34 5.26
CA ALA A 25 -4.68 1.56 5.95
C ALA A 25 -3.15 1.69 6.09
N GLN A 26 -2.48 0.61 6.52
CA GLN A 26 -1.02 0.59 6.62
C GLN A 26 -0.33 0.76 5.25
N TRP A 27 -0.89 0.17 4.19
CA TRP A 27 -0.43 0.41 2.83
C TRP A 27 -0.57 1.88 2.43
N ALA A 28 -1.70 2.51 2.76
CA ALA A 28 -1.93 3.92 2.48
C ALA A 28 -0.93 4.83 3.20
N GLU A 29 -0.60 4.53 4.46
CA GLU A 29 0.43 5.23 5.23
C GLU A 29 1.81 5.11 4.58
N VAL A 30 2.19 3.92 4.13
CA VAL A 30 3.45 3.70 3.41
C VAL A 30 3.51 4.55 2.14
N ILE A 31 2.45 4.55 1.34
CA ILE A 31 2.40 5.33 0.10
C ILE A 31 2.48 6.83 0.41
N ALA A 32 1.71 7.30 1.38
CA ALA A 32 1.68 8.72 1.76
C ALA A 32 3.04 9.19 2.26
N HIS A 33 3.73 8.39 3.10
CA HIS A 33 5.09 8.68 3.56
C HIS A 33 6.09 8.73 2.40
N LEU A 34 6.08 7.74 1.51
CA LEU A 34 6.98 7.71 0.35
C LEU A 34 6.74 8.88 -0.60
N ALA A 35 5.49 9.30 -0.79
CA ALA A 35 5.15 10.41 -1.65
C ALA A 35 5.47 11.78 -1.01
N GLY A 36 5.09 11.98 0.25
CA GLY A 36 5.27 13.25 0.96
C GLY A 36 6.71 13.50 1.41
N ASP A 37 7.33 12.51 2.04
CA ASP A 37 8.61 12.70 2.73
C ASP A 37 9.81 12.34 1.84
N VAL A 38 9.63 11.36 0.95
CA VAL A 38 10.72 10.86 0.08
C VAL A 38 10.61 11.38 -1.36
N GLY A 39 9.43 11.84 -1.77
CA GLY A 39 9.20 12.46 -3.08
C GLY A 39 8.90 11.48 -4.23
N PHE A 40 8.49 10.24 -3.93
CA PHE A 40 8.03 9.31 -4.97
C PHE A 40 6.64 9.73 -5.51
N ASP A 41 6.51 9.87 -6.82
CA ASP A 41 5.25 10.29 -7.45
C ASP A 41 4.42 9.13 -8.07
N SER A 42 5.04 7.95 -8.19
CA SER A 42 4.47 6.83 -8.94
C SER A 42 4.68 5.51 -8.20
N PHE A 43 3.61 4.71 -8.11
CA PHE A 43 3.60 3.44 -7.40
C PHE A 43 2.95 2.35 -8.24
N VAL A 44 3.64 1.22 -8.41
CA VAL A 44 3.10 0.03 -9.06
C VAL A 44 2.81 -1.03 -8.01
N TYR A 45 1.56 -1.52 -7.96
CA TYR A 45 1.18 -2.65 -7.12
C TYR A 45 1.36 -3.96 -7.89
N TRP A 46 2.03 -4.92 -7.26
CA TRP A 46 2.24 -6.26 -7.79
C TRP A 46 1.80 -7.29 -6.74
N PRO A 47 0.60 -7.88 -6.88
CA PRO A 47 0.09 -8.79 -5.86
C PRO A 47 0.90 -10.09 -5.85
N GLU A 48 1.10 -10.69 -4.67
CA GLU A 48 1.80 -11.98 -4.53
C GLU A 48 1.11 -13.12 -5.29
N SER A 49 -0.21 -13.02 -5.46
CA SER A 49 -1.03 -13.92 -6.26
C SER A 49 -1.88 -13.12 -7.23
N ALA A 50 -2.18 -13.67 -8.42
CA ALA A 50 -3.07 -13.05 -9.41
C ALA A 50 -4.56 -13.11 -8.99
N ASP A 51 -4.85 -12.63 -7.78
CA ASP A 51 -6.17 -12.61 -7.17
C ASP A 51 -6.88 -11.29 -7.45
N ALA A 52 -8.09 -11.36 -8.02
CA ALA A 52 -8.93 -10.20 -8.30
C ALA A 52 -9.37 -9.47 -7.03
N ALA A 53 -9.47 -10.16 -5.88
CA ALA A 53 -9.83 -9.54 -4.61
C ALA A 53 -8.74 -8.56 -4.15
N GLN A 54 -7.46 -8.93 -4.31
CA GLN A 54 -6.32 -8.07 -3.98
C GLN A 54 -6.28 -6.81 -4.85
N LEU A 55 -6.51 -6.94 -6.16
CA LEU A 55 -6.60 -5.77 -7.04
C LEU A 55 -7.80 -4.88 -6.69
N THR A 56 -8.92 -5.49 -6.30
CA THR A 56 -10.13 -4.76 -5.88
C THR A 56 -9.87 -3.98 -4.59
N ALA A 57 -9.30 -4.60 -3.57
CA ALA A 57 -8.94 -3.94 -2.31
C ALA A 57 -7.91 -2.82 -2.54
N TRP A 58 -6.92 -3.04 -3.39
CA TRP A 58 -5.96 -1.99 -3.76
C TRP A 58 -6.67 -0.77 -4.37
N ALA A 59 -7.51 -0.99 -5.39
CA ALA A 59 -8.16 0.08 -6.12
C ALA A 59 -9.24 0.81 -5.30
N ARG A 60 -9.96 0.09 -4.42
CA ARG A 60 -11.11 0.62 -3.68
C ARG A 60 -10.79 1.11 -2.28
N GLU A 61 -9.71 0.62 -1.67
CA GLU A 61 -9.39 0.92 -0.27
C GLU A 61 -8.05 1.63 -0.16
N VAL A 62 -6.98 1.04 -0.68
CA VAL A 62 -5.62 1.60 -0.53
C VAL A 62 -5.47 2.94 -1.27
N VAL A 63 -5.84 2.98 -2.55
CA VAL A 63 -5.65 4.18 -3.37
C VAL A 63 -6.44 5.38 -2.85
N PRO A 64 -7.74 5.29 -2.52
CA PRO A 64 -8.48 6.40 -1.93
C PRO A 64 -7.90 6.83 -0.57
N ALA A 65 -7.58 5.87 0.32
CA ALA A 65 -7.02 6.19 1.63
C ALA A 65 -5.68 6.92 1.53
N ALA A 66 -4.80 6.53 0.61
CA ALA A 66 -3.53 7.22 0.38
C ALA A 66 -3.74 8.66 -0.12
N ARG A 67 -4.71 8.87 -1.01
CA ARG A 67 -5.07 10.20 -1.51
C ARG A 67 -5.63 11.09 -0.41
N ASP A 68 -6.47 10.53 0.46
CA ASP A 68 -7.01 11.24 1.62
C ASP A 68 -5.92 11.66 2.60
N LEU A 69 -4.88 10.84 2.80
CA LEU A 69 -3.72 11.19 3.63
C LEU A 69 -2.91 12.32 3.00
N LEU A 70 -2.66 12.27 1.69
CA LEU A 70 -1.91 13.30 0.97
C LEU A 70 -2.65 14.63 0.85
N GLY A 71 -3.99 14.60 0.72
CA GLY A 71 -4.82 15.80 0.66
C GLY A 71 -5.05 16.48 2.01
N LYS A 72 -4.63 15.86 3.11
CA LYS A 72 -4.66 16.41 4.47
C LYS A 72 -3.32 17.03 4.90
N GLY A 73 -2.30 16.96 4.05
CA GLY A 73 -0.96 17.54 4.25
C GLY A 73 -0.83 18.97 3.77
#